data_AF-A0A1J6Y661-F1
#
_entry.id   AF-A0A1J6Y661-F1
#
_cell.length_a   1.000
_cell.length_b   1.000
_cell.length_c   1.000
_cell.angle_alpha   90.00
_cell.angle_beta   90.00
_cell.angle_gamma   90.00
#
_symmetry.space_group_name_H-M   'P 1'
#
loop_
_entity.id
_entity.type
_entity.pdbx_description
1 polymer ?
#
loop_
_entity_poly.entity_id
_entity_poly.type
_entity_poly.pdbx_seq_one_letter_code
_entity_poly.pdbx_strand_id
1 'polypeptide(L)'
;MTATERITVYVQARRALGTTATLQDPHLTPEGLRARQRADVESIRATVRAAMPAEPTAPDRAPVLDTLRPQTVYDHATLTREREKVRALVYAGQDPSQGFEREPGMRLQDVIANADRTRLAAILDDLEVMPHLLVHDDRDRLLAAYEGLIWDRLTQVDPAALTVAEEERAAAEPAAWRAVLSDLADHGEATQESLSLLHRADPDAYRLLMDGDRVHIDMPGSQGGIPLLLEGLTPSEA
;
A
#
# COMPACT_ATOMS: atom_id res chain seq x y z
N MET A 1 9.79 5.28 19.60
CA MET A 1 10.96 5.19 18.72
C MET A 1 10.67 5.98 17.45
N THR A 2 11.59 6.86 17.06
CA THR A 2 11.50 7.81 15.94
C THR A 2 11.90 7.16 14.61
N ALA A 3 11.63 7.82 13.47
CA ALA A 3 12.07 7.37 12.16
C ALA A 3 13.62 7.23 12.08
N THR A 4 14.39 8.16 12.64
CA THR A 4 15.86 8.09 12.68
C THR A 4 16.37 6.88 13.46
N GLU A 5 15.73 6.56 14.58
CA GLU A 5 16.07 5.36 15.36
C GLU A 5 15.77 4.08 14.56
N ARG A 6 14.65 4.02 13.83
CA ARG A 6 14.31 2.89 12.95
C ARG A 6 15.30 2.71 11.81
N ILE A 7 15.71 3.81 11.16
CA ILE A 7 16.76 3.80 10.13
C ILE A 7 18.06 3.24 10.71
N THR A 8 18.42 3.69 11.91
CA THR A 8 19.64 3.22 12.60
C THR A 8 19.59 1.72 12.85
N VAL A 9 18.46 1.20 13.35
CA VAL A 9 18.26 -0.25 13.55
C VAL A 9 18.38 -1.00 12.23
N TYR A 10 17.72 -0.53 11.17
CA TYR A 10 17.77 -1.17 9.85
C TYR A 10 19.22 -1.27 9.33
N VAL A 11 19.94 -0.16 9.30
CA VAL A 11 21.32 -0.09 8.77
C VAL A 11 22.27 -0.95 9.61
N GLN A 12 22.14 -0.91 10.94
CA GLN A 12 22.97 -1.73 11.83
C GLN A 12 22.69 -3.23 11.66
N ALA A 13 21.42 -3.61 11.53
CA ALA A 13 21.03 -5.00 11.31
C ALA A 13 21.51 -5.51 9.95
N ARG A 14 21.36 -4.73 8.86
CA ARG A 14 21.93 -5.05 7.54
C ARG A 14 23.43 -5.29 7.63
N ARG A 15 24.16 -4.38 8.29
CA ARG A 15 25.60 -4.51 8.51
C ARG A 15 25.96 -5.77 9.31
N ALA A 16 25.21 -6.06 10.37
CA ALA A 16 25.43 -7.24 11.19
C ALA A 16 25.19 -8.52 10.39
N LEU A 17 24.11 -8.59 9.59
CA LEU A 17 23.82 -9.73 8.72
C LEU A 17 24.94 -9.94 7.69
N GLY A 18 25.42 -8.88 7.04
CA GLY A 18 26.55 -8.96 6.11
C GLY A 18 27.84 -9.47 6.80
N THR A 19 28.11 -9.00 8.03
CA THR A 19 29.25 -9.48 8.83
C THR A 19 29.11 -10.96 9.15
N THR A 20 27.93 -11.41 9.60
CA THR A 20 27.63 -12.81 9.91
C THR A 20 27.75 -13.71 8.69
N ALA A 21 27.34 -13.25 7.51
CA ALA A 21 27.46 -14.00 6.25
C ALA A 21 28.93 -14.26 5.87
N THR A 22 29.81 -13.30 6.14
CA THR A 22 31.25 -13.40 5.86
C THR A 22 32.07 -13.96 7.03
N LEU A 23 31.42 -14.36 8.12
CA LEU A 23 32.11 -14.82 9.33
C LEU A 23 32.98 -16.05 9.03
N GLN A 24 34.27 -15.94 9.36
CA GLN A 24 35.22 -17.04 9.34
C GLN A 24 35.84 -17.15 10.73
N ASP A 25 35.92 -18.38 11.25
CA ASP A 25 36.57 -18.67 12.52
C ASP A 25 37.41 -19.95 12.37
N PRO A 26 38.74 -19.86 12.39
CA PRO A 26 39.62 -21.01 12.19
C PRO A 26 39.57 -22.02 13.35
N HIS A 27 38.96 -21.65 14.48
CA HIS A 27 38.82 -22.49 15.65
C HIS A 27 37.50 -23.25 15.71
N LEU A 28 36.56 -22.97 14.79
CA LEU A 28 35.27 -23.66 14.73
C LEU A 28 35.24 -24.71 13.62
N THR A 29 34.55 -25.82 13.88
CA THR A 29 34.14 -26.74 12.82
C THR A 29 33.11 -26.05 11.91
N PRO A 30 32.88 -26.55 10.68
CA PRO A 30 31.83 -26.00 9.82
C PRO A 30 30.44 -26.00 10.48
N GLU A 31 30.12 -27.01 11.28
CA GLU A 31 28.87 -27.08 12.04
C GLU A 31 28.84 -26.05 13.19
N GLY A 32 29.94 -25.87 13.91
CA GLY A 32 30.08 -24.85 14.95
C GLY A 32 29.93 -23.43 14.39
N LEU A 33 30.49 -23.18 13.20
CA LEU A 33 30.33 -21.92 12.47
C LEU A 33 28.87 -21.67 12.10
N ARG A 34 28.18 -22.67 11.53
CA ARG A 34 26.74 -22.55 11.21
C ARG A 34 25.87 -22.32 12.44
N ALA A 35 26.17 -23.00 13.54
CA ALA A 35 25.45 -22.82 14.80
C ALA A 35 25.62 -21.39 15.34
N ARG A 36 26.85 -20.85 15.27
CA ARG A 36 27.14 -19.46 15.64
C ARG A 36 26.42 -18.47 14.73
N GLN A 37 26.49 -18.66 13.41
CA GLN A 37 25.78 -17.82 12.45
C GLN A 37 24.26 -17.81 12.70
N ARG A 38 23.67 -18.97 13.02
CA ARG A 38 22.24 -19.06 13.38
C ARG A 38 21.91 -18.26 14.64
N ALA A 39 22.74 -18.37 15.68
CA ALA A 39 22.55 -17.62 16.92
C ALA A 39 22.66 -16.09 16.69
N ASP A 40 23.63 -15.67 15.88
CA ASP A 40 23.83 -14.27 15.52
C ASP A 40 22.64 -13.74 14.71
N VAL A 41 22.17 -14.49 13.70
CA VAL A 41 20.97 -14.14 12.91
C VAL A 41 19.73 -14.02 13.80
N GLU A 42 19.50 -14.96 14.72
CA GLU A 42 18.32 -14.89 15.60
C GLU A 42 18.39 -13.68 16.56
N SER A 43 19.57 -13.35 17.07
CA SER A 43 19.79 -12.14 17.87
C SER A 43 19.50 -10.85 17.09
N ILE A 44 19.94 -10.79 15.83
CA ILE A 44 19.65 -9.66 14.93
C ILE A 44 18.14 -9.58 14.67
N ARG A 45 17.48 -10.70 14.35
CA ARG A 45 16.03 -10.76 14.15
C ARG A 45 15.25 -10.30 15.37
N ALA A 46 15.65 -10.73 16.57
CA ALA A 46 15.03 -10.27 17.82
C ALA A 46 15.16 -8.75 18.00
N THR A 47 16.32 -8.18 17.68
CA THR A 47 16.55 -6.73 17.74
C THR A 47 15.66 -5.97 16.75
N VAL A 48 15.56 -6.45 15.50
CA VAL A 48 14.71 -5.86 14.45
C VAL A 48 13.23 -5.95 14.85
N ARG A 49 12.78 -7.11 15.36
CA ARG A 49 11.39 -7.31 15.82
C ARG A 49 11.04 -6.42 17.00
N ALA A 50 11.95 -6.23 17.96
CA ALA A 50 11.75 -5.32 19.09
C ALA A 50 11.62 -3.85 18.65
N ALA A 51 12.18 -3.50 17.49
CA ALA A 51 12.09 -2.17 16.88
C ALA A 51 10.85 -2.00 15.99
N MET A 52 10.07 -3.05 15.73
CA MET A 52 8.86 -2.91 14.91
C MET A 52 7.84 -2.00 15.61
N PRO A 53 7.24 -1.03 14.90
CA PRO A 53 6.04 -0.36 15.38
C PRO A 53 4.96 -1.39 15.73
N ALA A 54 4.11 -1.03 16.70
CA ALA A 54 2.89 -1.77 16.96
C ALA A 54 2.08 -1.89 15.66
N GLU A 55 1.38 -3.01 15.50
CA GLU A 55 0.54 -3.22 14.33
C GLU A 55 -0.54 -2.14 14.29
N PRO A 56 -0.53 -1.27 13.26
CA PRO A 56 -1.52 -0.22 13.18
C PRO A 56 -2.88 -0.85 12.88
N THR A 57 -3.91 -0.42 13.60
CA THR A 57 -5.28 -0.77 13.26
C THR A 57 -5.64 -0.04 11.97
N ALA A 58 -5.87 -0.80 10.90
CA ALA A 58 -6.39 -0.23 9.66
C ALA A 58 -7.80 0.35 9.92
N PRO A 59 -8.02 1.65 9.67
CA PRO A 59 -9.34 2.24 9.80
C PRO A 59 -10.33 1.55 8.86
N ASP A 60 -11.54 1.31 9.35
CA ASP A 60 -12.59 0.68 8.55
C ASP A 60 -13.34 1.74 7.74
N ARG A 61 -13.32 1.61 6.41
CA ARG A 61 -14.09 2.47 5.49
C ARG A 61 -15.56 2.08 5.42
N ALA A 62 -15.91 0.84 5.78
CA ALA A 62 -17.25 0.28 5.59
C ALA A 62 -18.36 1.13 6.25
N PRO A 63 -18.21 1.67 7.47
CA PRO A 63 -19.25 2.50 8.08
C PRO A 63 -19.59 3.73 7.24
N VAL A 64 -18.58 4.38 6.65
CA VAL A 64 -18.79 5.55 5.78
C VAL A 64 -19.49 5.14 4.49
N LEU A 65 -19.03 4.07 3.85
CA LEU A 65 -19.60 3.57 2.61
C LEU A 65 -21.05 3.08 2.78
N ASP A 66 -21.36 2.43 3.91
CA ASP A 66 -22.72 1.99 4.23
C ASP A 66 -23.70 3.17 4.36
N THR A 67 -23.24 4.34 4.81
CA THR A 67 -24.10 5.54 4.84
C THR A 67 -24.47 6.07 3.46
N LEU A 68 -23.76 5.67 2.40
CA LEU A 68 -24.07 6.06 1.03
C LEU A 68 -25.18 5.19 0.43
N ARG A 69 -25.48 4.04 1.03
CA ARG A 69 -26.54 3.14 0.56
C ARG A 69 -27.92 3.75 0.88
N PRO A 70 -28.88 3.69 -0.06
CA PRO A 70 -30.23 4.21 0.18
C PRO A 70 -30.89 3.44 1.33
N GLN A 71 -31.39 4.16 2.34
CA GLN A 71 -32.06 3.57 3.50
C GLN A 71 -33.59 3.70 3.41
N THR A 72 -34.08 4.62 2.58
CA THR A 72 -35.51 4.89 2.40
C THR A 72 -35.90 4.90 0.93
N VAL A 73 -37.21 4.78 0.67
CA VAL A 73 -37.79 4.90 -0.68
C VAL A 73 -37.47 6.26 -1.31
N TYR A 74 -37.38 7.32 -0.50
CA TYR A 74 -37.03 8.66 -0.98
C TYR A 74 -35.56 8.75 -1.40
N ASP A 75 -34.66 8.09 -0.67
CA ASP A 75 -33.25 8.00 -1.04
C ASP A 75 -33.09 7.25 -2.36
N HIS A 76 -33.82 6.14 -2.53
CA HIS A 76 -33.84 5.42 -3.81
C HIS A 76 -34.28 6.31 -4.97
N ALA A 77 -35.35 7.09 -4.81
CA ALA A 77 -35.81 8.00 -5.86
C ALA A 77 -34.76 9.08 -6.18
N THR A 78 -34.10 9.61 -5.16
CA THR A 78 -33.03 10.62 -5.30
C THR A 78 -31.83 10.03 -6.04
N LEU A 79 -31.37 8.85 -5.65
CA LEU A 79 -30.24 8.18 -6.31
C LEU A 79 -30.56 7.76 -7.74
N THR A 80 -31.78 7.29 -8.02
CA THR A 80 -32.20 7.00 -9.41
C THR A 80 -32.13 8.24 -10.29
N ARG A 81 -32.62 9.39 -9.79
CA ARG A 81 -32.54 10.65 -10.52
C ARG A 81 -31.10 11.11 -10.75
N GLU A 82 -30.21 10.98 -9.77
CA GLU A 82 -28.80 11.32 -9.96
C GLU A 82 -28.10 10.36 -10.92
N ARG A 83 -28.41 9.06 -10.90
CA ARG A 83 -27.90 8.08 -11.87
C ARG A 83 -28.27 8.47 -13.30
N GLU A 84 -29.51 8.85 -13.54
CA GLU A 84 -29.95 9.33 -14.85
C GLU A 84 -29.16 10.56 -15.32
N LYS A 85 -28.90 11.52 -14.42
CA LYS A 85 -28.07 12.70 -14.74
C LYS A 85 -26.62 12.31 -15.04
N VAL A 86 -26.03 11.43 -14.24
CA VAL A 86 -24.65 10.95 -14.46
C VAL A 86 -24.55 10.26 -15.81
N ARG A 87 -25.48 9.34 -16.12
CA ARG A 87 -25.53 8.68 -17.43
C ARG A 87 -25.70 9.68 -18.56
N ALA A 88 -26.56 10.69 -18.41
CA ALA A 88 -26.72 11.73 -19.41
C ALA A 88 -25.43 12.55 -19.63
N LEU A 89 -24.65 12.83 -18.58
CA LEU A 89 -23.36 13.53 -18.70
C LEU A 89 -22.29 12.67 -19.36
N VAL A 90 -22.18 11.40 -18.98
CA VAL A 90 -21.15 10.48 -19.49
C VAL A 90 -21.44 10.05 -20.93
N TYR A 91 -22.71 9.81 -21.25
CA TYR A 91 -23.14 9.29 -22.55
C TYR A 91 -23.69 10.35 -23.49
N ALA A 92 -23.58 11.63 -23.13
CA ALA A 92 -23.89 12.72 -24.07
C ALA A 92 -23.08 12.54 -25.35
N GLY A 93 -23.76 12.62 -26.51
CA GLY A 93 -23.14 12.51 -27.83
C GLY A 93 -22.86 11.07 -28.31
N GLN A 94 -23.26 10.02 -27.58
CA GLN A 94 -23.11 8.62 -28.03
C GLN A 94 -24.31 8.06 -28.80
N ASP A 95 -25.33 8.85 -29.11
CA ASP A 95 -26.46 8.42 -29.96
C ASP A 95 -26.11 8.59 -31.46
N PRO A 96 -25.84 7.49 -32.20
CA PRO A 96 -25.47 7.57 -33.62
C PRO A 96 -26.64 7.99 -34.53
N SER A 97 -27.88 8.06 -34.02
CA SER A 97 -29.06 8.41 -34.82
C SER A 97 -29.30 9.92 -34.94
N GLN A 98 -28.56 10.75 -34.20
CA GLN A 98 -28.76 12.20 -34.17
C GLN A 98 -27.55 12.92 -34.76
N GLY A 99 -27.66 13.29 -36.04
CA GLY A 99 -26.62 13.96 -36.79
C GLY A 99 -26.31 15.38 -36.26
N PHE A 100 -25.00 15.66 -36.21
CA PHE A 100 -24.36 16.98 -36.12
C PHE A 100 -24.47 17.75 -34.78
N GLU A 101 -23.28 18.04 -34.22
CA GLU A 101 -22.99 19.10 -33.22
C GLU A 101 -23.53 18.92 -31.78
N ARG A 102 -23.21 17.79 -31.12
CA ARG A 102 -23.21 17.78 -29.65
C ARG A 102 -21.79 17.70 -29.08
N GLU A 103 -21.60 18.42 -27.98
CA GLU A 103 -20.40 18.33 -27.14
C GLU A 103 -20.17 16.86 -26.75
N PRO A 104 -18.93 16.37 -26.80
CA PRO A 104 -18.61 15.02 -26.36
C PRO A 104 -18.99 14.85 -24.88
N GLY A 105 -19.50 13.68 -24.52
CA GLY A 105 -19.80 13.34 -23.13
C GLY A 105 -18.58 13.51 -22.22
N MET A 106 -18.86 13.81 -20.95
CA MET A 106 -17.82 13.97 -19.93
C MET A 106 -17.20 12.61 -19.59
N ARG A 107 -15.90 12.60 -19.29
CA ARG A 107 -15.29 11.38 -18.75
C ARG A 107 -15.81 11.13 -17.35
N LEU A 108 -16.00 9.87 -16.96
CA LEU A 108 -16.50 9.54 -15.62
C LEU A 108 -15.59 10.10 -14.52
N GLN A 109 -14.27 10.17 -14.76
CA GLN A 109 -13.32 10.78 -13.83
C GLN A 109 -13.64 12.27 -13.57
N ASP A 110 -14.01 13.03 -14.60
CA ASP A 110 -14.36 14.45 -14.49
C ASP A 110 -15.69 14.64 -13.76
N VAL A 111 -16.64 13.72 -13.97
CA VAL A 111 -17.92 13.70 -13.23
C VAL A 111 -17.69 13.41 -11.76
N ILE A 112 -16.83 12.44 -11.41
CA ILE A 112 -16.46 12.12 -10.03
C ILE A 112 -15.77 13.32 -9.38
N ALA A 113 -14.80 13.94 -10.05
CA ALA A 113 -14.04 15.07 -9.52
C ALA A 113 -14.93 16.26 -9.10
N ASN A 114 -16.08 16.44 -9.75
CA ASN A 114 -17.02 17.53 -9.47
C ASN A 114 -18.28 17.07 -8.71
N ALA A 115 -18.39 15.80 -8.34
CA ALA A 115 -19.55 15.27 -7.66
C ALA A 115 -19.64 15.77 -6.21
N ASP A 116 -20.88 15.93 -5.75
CA ASP A 116 -21.23 16.02 -4.33
C ASP A 116 -21.46 14.61 -3.76
N ARG A 117 -21.67 14.52 -2.43
CA ARG A 117 -21.86 13.23 -1.74
C ARG A 117 -23.00 12.39 -2.35
N THR A 118 -24.12 13.01 -2.70
CA THR A 118 -25.29 12.30 -3.26
C THR A 118 -24.99 11.76 -4.65
N ARG A 119 -24.31 12.52 -5.49
CA ARG A 119 -23.88 12.06 -6.82
C ARG A 119 -22.82 10.96 -6.71
N LEU A 120 -21.89 11.03 -5.76
CA LEU A 120 -20.94 9.95 -5.51
C LEU A 120 -21.63 8.65 -5.09
N ALA A 121 -22.62 8.72 -4.20
CA ALA A 121 -23.43 7.56 -3.82
C ALA A 121 -24.15 6.94 -5.03
N ALA A 122 -24.72 7.79 -5.90
CA ALA A 122 -25.37 7.34 -7.12
C ALA A 122 -24.39 6.69 -8.12
N ILE A 123 -23.16 7.22 -8.24
CA ILE A 123 -22.11 6.63 -9.08
C ILE A 123 -21.69 5.28 -8.51
N LEU A 124 -21.44 5.19 -7.21
CA LEU A 124 -21.03 3.95 -6.54
C LEU A 124 -22.09 2.85 -6.70
N ASP A 125 -23.37 3.18 -6.53
CA ASP A 125 -24.50 2.25 -6.71
C ASP A 125 -24.67 1.76 -8.17
N ASP A 126 -24.27 2.57 -9.16
CA ASP A 126 -24.41 2.24 -10.58
C ASP A 126 -23.13 1.63 -11.20
N LEU A 127 -22.00 1.70 -10.50
CA LEU A 127 -20.66 1.46 -11.06
C LEU A 127 -20.54 0.07 -11.69
N GLU A 128 -21.01 -0.96 -11.00
CA GLU A 128 -20.92 -2.35 -11.48
C GLU A 128 -21.71 -2.62 -12.76
N VAL A 129 -22.74 -1.81 -13.04
CA VAL A 129 -23.68 -1.99 -14.16
C VAL A 129 -23.52 -0.95 -15.27
N MET A 130 -22.52 -0.07 -15.19
CA MET A 130 -22.28 0.93 -16.23
C MET A 130 -21.88 0.25 -17.55
N PRO A 131 -22.56 0.54 -18.68
CA PRO A 131 -22.31 -0.12 -19.96
C PRO A 131 -20.85 -0.17 -20.43
N HIS A 132 -20.05 0.87 -20.15
CA HIS A 132 -18.66 0.95 -20.60
C HIS A 132 -17.71 0.09 -19.75
N LEU A 133 -18.11 -0.27 -18.53
CA LEU A 133 -17.37 -1.17 -17.64
C LEU A 133 -17.70 -2.64 -17.92
N LEU A 134 -18.94 -2.93 -18.32
CA LEU A 134 -19.39 -4.30 -18.62
C LEU A 134 -18.69 -4.93 -19.82
N VAL A 135 -18.21 -4.11 -20.75
CA VAL A 135 -17.57 -4.58 -22.00
C VAL A 135 -16.04 -4.51 -21.96
N HIS A 136 -15.46 -4.09 -20.84
CA HIS A 136 -14.01 -3.91 -20.73
C HIS A 136 -13.35 -5.17 -20.17
N ASP A 137 -12.28 -5.65 -20.83
CA ASP A 137 -11.57 -6.88 -20.44
C ASP A 137 -10.93 -6.78 -19.05
N ASP A 138 -10.56 -5.57 -18.62
CA ASP A 138 -9.96 -5.27 -17.31
C ASP A 138 -10.96 -4.59 -16.35
N ARG A 139 -12.19 -5.13 -16.27
CA ARG A 139 -13.30 -4.56 -15.48
C ARG A 139 -12.92 -4.37 -14.01
N ASP A 140 -12.36 -5.38 -13.38
CA ASP A 140 -12.09 -5.37 -11.92
C ASP A 140 -11.06 -4.29 -11.55
N ARG A 141 -10.02 -4.11 -12.37
CA ARG A 141 -9.05 -3.04 -12.17
C ARG A 141 -9.67 -1.66 -12.35
N LEU A 142 -10.55 -1.49 -13.35
CA LEU A 142 -11.25 -0.23 -13.56
C LEU A 142 -12.22 0.08 -12.41
N LEU A 143 -12.95 -0.92 -11.91
CA LEU A 143 -13.80 -0.77 -10.73
C LEU A 143 -12.99 -0.27 -9.54
N ALA A 144 -11.89 -0.95 -9.20
CA ALA A 144 -11.00 -0.53 -8.11
C ALA A 144 -10.44 0.89 -8.31
N ALA A 145 -10.10 1.26 -9.56
CA ALA A 145 -9.63 2.61 -9.86
C ALA A 145 -10.72 3.68 -9.65
N TYR A 146 -11.95 3.43 -10.09
CA TYR A 146 -13.06 4.35 -9.89
C TYR A 146 -13.50 4.44 -8.43
N GLU A 147 -13.52 3.32 -7.70
CA GLU A 147 -13.75 3.31 -6.25
C GLU A 147 -12.70 4.16 -5.51
N GLY A 148 -11.43 4.08 -5.92
CA GLY A 148 -10.37 4.96 -5.43
C GLY A 148 -10.66 6.43 -5.67
N LEU A 149 -11.03 6.82 -6.90
CA LEU A 149 -11.39 8.21 -7.22
C LEU A 149 -12.62 8.71 -6.44
N ILE A 150 -13.62 7.83 -6.26
CA ILE A 150 -14.82 8.12 -5.46
C ILE A 150 -14.44 8.36 -4.01
N TRP A 151 -13.61 7.49 -3.42
CA TRP A 151 -13.11 7.66 -2.06
C TRP A 151 -12.35 8.97 -1.90
N ASP A 152 -11.38 9.23 -2.79
CA ASP A 152 -10.59 10.47 -2.77
C ASP A 152 -11.48 11.70 -2.81
N ARG A 153 -12.49 11.70 -3.68
CA ARG A 153 -13.46 12.80 -3.73
C ARG A 153 -14.31 12.86 -2.45
N LEU A 154 -14.74 11.71 -1.92
CA LEU A 154 -15.55 11.65 -0.71
C LEU A 154 -14.82 12.29 0.48
N THR A 155 -13.50 12.10 0.61
CA THR A 155 -12.70 12.78 1.64
C THR A 155 -12.74 14.31 1.56
N GLN A 156 -13.08 14.88 0.40
CA GLN A 156 -13.16 16.33 0.20
C GLN A 156 -14.57 16.89 0.49
N VAL A 157 -15.60 16.05 0.41
CA VAL A 157 -17.01 16.48 0.49
C VAL A 157 -17.76 15.90 1.69
N ASP A 158 -17.17 14.94 2.40
CA ASP A 158 -17.75 14.26 3.56
C ASP A 158 -16.77 14.26 4.75
N PRO A 159 -17.12 14.95 5.86
CA PRO A 159 -16.29 14.99 7.06
C PRO A 159 -16.00 13.60 7.67
N ALA A 160 -16.91 12.64 7.54
CA ALA A 160 -16.70 11.29 8.06
C ALA A 160 -15.62 10.55 7.26
N ALA A 161 -15.66 10.67 5.92
CA ALA A 161 -14.64 10.12 5.05
C ALA A 161 -13.28 10.80 5.26
N LEU A 162 -13.28 12.13 5.48
CA LEU A 162 -12.06 12.86 5.81
C LEU A 162 -11.42 12.33 7.10
N THR A 163 -12.22 12.09 8.13
CA THR A 163 -11.75 11.57 9.43
C THR A 163 -11.08 10.20 9.25
N VAL A 164 -11.74 9.27 8.56
CA VAL A 164 -11.17 7.94 8.27
C VAL A 164 -9.87 8.08 7.45
N ALA A 165 -9.85 8.96 6.45
CA ALA A 165 -8.64 9.17 5.64
C ALA A 165 -7.48 9.81 6.43
N GLU A 166 -7.77 10.61 7.45
CA GLU A 166 -6.76 11.14 8.38
C GLU A 166 -6.22 10.04 9.30
N GLU A 167 -7.08 9.16 9.79
CA GLU A 167 -6.67 7.97 10.55
C GLU A 167 -5.80 7.04 9.69
N GLU A 168 -6.15 6.85 8.41
CA GLU A 168 -5.38 6.03 7.47
C GLU A 168 -4.00 6.63 7.25
N ARG A 169 -3.93 7.95 7.08
CA ARG A 169 -2.66 8.69 6.96
C ARG A 169 -1.82 8.58 8.23
N ALA A 170 -2.43 8.67 9.41
CA ALA A 170 -1.75 8.50 10.69
C ALA A 170 -1.20 7.08 10.88
N ALA A 171 -1.91 6.07 10.36
CA ALA A 171 -1.50 4.67 10.40
C ALA A 171 -0.45 4.30 9.34
N ALA A 172 -0.33 5.08 8.25
CA ALA A 172 0.50 4.74 7.10
C ALA A 172 2.00 4.64 7.42
N GLU A 173 2.56 5.59 8.17
CA GLU A 173 3.99 5.60 8.50
C GLU A 173 4.37 4.41 9.43
N PRO A 174 3.66 4.13 10.53
CA PRO A 174 3.88 2.90 11.30
C PRO A 174 3.74 1.62 10.49
N ALA A 175 2.75 1.53 9.60
CA ALA A 175 2.52 0.35 8.74
C ALA A 175 3.69 0.13 7.79
N ALA A 176 4.15 1.19 7.11
CA ALA A 176 5.28 1.12 6.20
C ALA A 176 6.57 0.70 6.90
N TRP A 177 6.86 1.28 8.06
CA TRP A 177 8.04 0.89 8.86
C TRP A 177 7.97 -0.55 9.35
N ARG A 178 6.78 -1.02 9.75
CA ARG A 178 6.59 -2.41 10.14
C ARG A 178 6.85 -3.36 8.97
N ALA A 179 6.37 -3.05 7.77
CA ALA A 179 6.64 -3.84 6.57
C ALA A 179 8.14 -3.91 6.26
N VAL A 180 8.85 -2.77 6.25
CA VAL A 180 10.30 -2.70 5.99
C VAL A 180 11.10 -3.53 7.01
N LEU A 181 10.77 -3.42 8.29
CA LEU A 181 11.46 -4.17 9.34
C LEU A 181 11.09 -5.66 9.33
N SER A 182 9.88 -6.02 8.89
CA SER A 182 9.48 -7.42 8.73
C SER A 182 10.29 -8.08 7.62
N ASP A 183 10.35 -7.45 6.46
CA ASP A 183 11.15 -7.92 5.33
C ASP A 183 12.62 -8.09 5.73
N LEU A 184 13.19 -7.10 6.44
CA LEU A 184 14.56 -7.20 6.95
C LEU A 184 14.73 -8.39 7.92
N ALA A 185 13.79 -8.62 8.82
CA ALA A 185 13.88 -9.75 9.76
C ALA A 185 13.80 -11.09 9.03
N ASP A 186 12.91 -11.21 8.06
CA ASP A 186 12.59 -12.49 7.43
C ASP A 186 13.54 -12.81 6.27
N HIS A 187 13.83 -11.82 5.43
CA HIS A 187 14.60 -11.93 4.18
C HIS A 187 15.98 -11.27 4.23
N GLY A 188 16.28 -10.51 5.29
CA GLY A 188 17.57 -9.83 5.43
C GLY A 188 17.68 -8.53 4.63
N GLU A 189 16.64 -8.14 3.89
CA GLU A 189 16.54 -6.89 3.14
C GLU A 189 15.08 -6.47 2.96
N ALA A 190 14.84 -5.17 2.75
CA ALA A 190 13.51 -4.66 2.42
C ALA A 190 13.14 -4.96 0.97
N THR A 191 11.91 -5.43 0.74
CA THR A 191 11.39 -5.64 -0.61
C THR A 191 11.06 -4.31 -1.30
N GLN A 192 10.93 -4.35 -2.63
CA GLN A 192 10.46 -3.18 -3.38
C GLN A 192 9.07 -2.71 -2.91
N GLU A 193 8.21 -3.63 -2.46
CA GLU A 193 6.87 -3.32 -1.99
C GLU A 193 6.90 -2.52 -0.67
N SER A 194 7.64 -2.98 0.33
CA SER A 194 7.77 -2.27 1.61
C SER A 194 8.48 -0.92 1.46
N LEU A 195 9.49 -0.85 0.60
CA LEU A 195 10.15 0.41 0.23
C LEU A 195 9.18 1.37 -0.47
N SER A 196 8.31 0.88 -1.34
CA SER A 196 7.28 1.69 -2.00
C SER A 196 6.20 2.18 -1.03
N LEU A 197 5.87 1.38 0.00
CA LEU A 197 5.01 1.81 1.11
C LEU A 197 5.67 2.94 1.91
N LEU A 198 6.95 2.78 2.27
CA LEU A 198 7.70 3.81 3.01
C LEU A 198 7.83 5.09 2.19
N HIS A 199 8.16 5.00 0.90
CA HIS A 199 8.25 6.18 0.03
C HIS A 199 6.93 6.97 -0.03
N ARG A 200 5.78 6.28 -0.04
CA ARG A 200 4.46 6.93 -0.05
C ARG A 200 4.10 7.55 1.30
N ALA A 201 4.42 6.87 2.40
CA ALA A 201 4.05 7.31 3.74
C ALA A 201 5.00 8.39 4.30
N ASP A 202 6.31 8.25 4.04
CA ASP A 202 7.38 9.13 4.51
C ASP A 202 8.55 9.16 3.49
N PRO A 203 8.47 10.05 2.47
CA PRO A 203 9.51 10.17 1.45
C PRO A 203 10.89 10.54 2.00
N ASP A 204 10.94 11.26 3.12
CA ASP A 204 12.19 11.73 3.72
C ASP A 204 12.89 10.58 4.45
N ALA A 205 12.15 9.79 5.22
CA ALA A 205 12.65 8.55 5.81
C ALA A 205 13.12 7.57 4.74
N TYR A 206 12.37 7.42 3.65
CA TYR A 206 12.80 6.59 2.52
C TYR A 206 14.17 7.04 1.97
N ARG A 207 14.35 8.33 1.68
CA ARG A 207 15.63 8.84 1.17
C ARG A 207 16.77 8.60 2.15
N LEU A 208 16.56 8.91 3.42
CA LEU A 208 17.56 8.70 4.48
C LEU A 208 17.91 7.21 4.64
N LEU A 209 16.94 6.32 4.54
CA LEU A 209 17.15 4.87 4.57
C LEU A 209 18.02 4.43 3.40
N MET A 210 17.67 4.86 2.18
CA MET A 210 18.42 4.50 0.96
C MET A 210 19.85 5.04 1.00
N ASP A 211 20.05 6.27 1.47
CA ASP A 211 21.39 6.86 1.63
C ASP A 211 22.22 6.10 2.67
N GLY A 212 21.60 5.72 3.79
CA GLY A 212 22.24 4.91 4.84
C GLY A 212 22.59 3.49 4.40
N ASP A 213 21.73 2.84 3.63
CA ASP A 213 21.95 1.47 3.14
C ASP A 213 22.98 1.42 2.01
N ARG A 214 23.06 2.45 1.16
CA ARG A 214 24.10 2.55 0.10
C ARG A 214 25.52 2.48 0.65
N VAL A 215 25.77 3.09 1.81
CA VAL A 215 27.07 3.00 2.51
C VAL A 215 27.43 1.55 2.86
N HIS A 216 26.44 0.66 3.01
CA HIS A 216 26.64 -0.76 3.27
C HIS A 216 26.77 -1.61 1.99
N ILE A 217 26.01 -1.25 0.94
CA ILE A 217 26.04 -1.93 -0.35
C ILE A 217 27.44 -1.89 -0.99
N ASP A 218 28.22 -0.84 -0.75
CA ASP A 218 29.58 -0.69 -1.28
C ASP A 218 30.65 -1.53 -0.53
N MET A 219 30.27 -2.36 0.46
CA MET A 219 31.21 -3.28 1.12
C MET A 219 31.42 -4.57 0.30
N PRO A 220 32.66 -5.01 0.05
CA PRO A 220 32.94 -6.24 -0.69
C PRO A 220 32.27 -7.47 -0.04
N GLY A 221 31.44 -8.19 -0.80
CA GLY A 221 30.78 -9.42 -0.36
C GLY A 221 29.37 -9.27 0.24
N SER A 222 28.82 -8.05 0.36
CA SER A 222 27.53 -7.81 1.03
C SER A 222 26.29 -8.15 0.18
N GLN A 223 26.33 -7.92 -1.15
CA GLN A 223 25.13 -8.00 -2.00
C GLN A 223 24.58 -9.41 -2.25
N GLY A 224 25.40 -10.46 -2.14
CA GLY A 224 24.96 -11.85 -2.40
C GLY A 224 25.01 -12.77 -1.18
N GLY A 225 25.72 -12.39 -0.12
CA GLY A 225 25.97 -13.27 1.03
C GLY A 225 24.79 -13.41 1.98
N ILE A 226 23.97 -12.37 2.13
CA ILE A 226 22.88 -12.34 3.12
C ILE A 226 21.72 -13.28 2.73
N PRO A 227 21.15 -13.23 1.51
CA PRO A 227 20.08 -14.16 1.11
C PRO A 227 20.55 -15.62 1.18
N LEU A 228 21.75 -15.91 0.66
CA LEU A 228 22.35 -17.25 0.69
C LEU A 228 22.61 -17.77 2.11
N LEU A 229 23.02 -16.90 3.03
CA LEU A 229 23.16 -17.25 4.44
C LEU A 229 21.80 -17.67 5.02
N LEU A 230 20.75 -16.87 4.80
CA LEU A 230 19.44 -17.12 5.38
C LEU A 230 18.80 -18.39 4.82
N GLU A 231 18.93 -18.63 3.51
CA GLU A 231 18.51 -19.88 2.85
C GLU A 231 19.28 -21.10 3.38
N GLY A 232 20.58 -20.97 3.66
CA GLY A 232 21.39 -22.06 4.21
C GLY A 232 21.13 -22.37 5.68
N LEU A 233 20.39 -21.51 6.39
CA LEU A 233 20.09 -21.65 7.81
C LEU A 233 18.68 -22.16 8.11
N THR A 234 17.78 -22.19 7.12
CA THR A 234 16.47 -22.83 7.28
C THR A 234 16.66 -24.34 7.47
N PRO A 235 15.97 -24.96 8.46
CA PRO A 235 16.03 -26.40 8.60
C PRO A 235 15.44 -27.03 7.34
N SER A 236 16.22 -27.86 6.66
CA SER A 236 15.65 -28.83 5.72
C SER A 236 14.61 -29.62 6.51
N GLU A 237 13.33 -29.53 6.12
CA GLU A 237 12.32 -30.43 6.63
C GLU A 237 12.84 -31.86 6.44
N ALA A 238 13.02 -32.56 7.55
CA ALA A 238 13.48 -33.93 7.66
C ALA A 238 12.47 -34.71 8.50
#